data_AF-A0A4Y6KTR0-F1
#
_entry.id   AF-A0A4Y6KTR0-F1
#
_cell.length_a   1.000
_cell.length_b   1.000
_cell.length_c   1.000
_cell.angle_alpha   90.00
_cell.angle_beta   90.00
_cell.angle_gamma   90.00
#
_symmetry.space_group_name_H-M   'P 1'
#
loop_
_entity.id
_entity.type
_entity.pdbx_description
1 polymer ?
#
loop_
_entity_poly.entity_id
_entity_poly.type
_entity_poly.pdbx_seq_one_letter_code
_entity_poly.pdbx_strand_id
1 'polypeptide(L)'
;MKIDLLPLGARFQWKGITYTKIGPMTASGETGGVAFIPKHAVLKPAPGEEFPLPPPEAAGQTLDAAKVSTAFESYHQTALTLTDEAGREALEMARKRFLGEIR
;
A
#
# COMPACT_ATOMS: atom_id res chain seq x y z
N MET A 1 5.89 -8.66 18.01
CA MET A 1 5.27 -7.77 17.02
C MET A 1 4.22 -6.86 17.67
N LYS A 2 3.77 -5.79 17.00
CA LYS A 2 2.63 -4.97 17.43
C LYS A 2 1.35 -5.46 16.75
N ILE A 3 0.18 -5.20 17.34
CA ILE A 3 -1.10 -5.65 16.79
C ILE A 3 -1.34 -5.12 15.37
N ASP A 4 -0.94 -3.89 15.06
CA ASP A 4 -1.16 -3.28 13.73
C ASP A 4 -0.45 -4.01 12.59
N LEU A 5 0.69 -4.64 12.89
CA LEU A 5 1.52 -5.35 11.91
C LEU A 5 1.05 -6.77 11.65
N LEU A 6 0.13 -7.30 12.46
CA LEU A 6 -0.41 -8.64 12.28
C LEU A 6 -1.52 -8.63 11.23
N PRO A 7 -1.54 -9.58 10.28
CA PRO A 7 -2.69 -9.75 9.41
C PRO A 7 -3.90 -10.26 10.19
N LEU A 8 -5.10 -10.05 9.65
CA LEU A 8 -6.32 -10.69 10.19
C LEU A 8 -6.16 -12.22 10.14
N GLY A 9 -6.65 -12.91 11.16
CA GLY A 9 -6.48 -14.36 11.33
C GLY A 9 -5.13 -14.79 11.91
N ALA A 10 -4.15 -13.88 12.07
CA ALA A 10 -2.88 -14.23 12.71
C ALA A 10 -3.08 -14.59 14.18
N ARG A 11 -2.47 -15.69 14.62
CA ARG A 11 -2.42 -16.10 16.02
C ARG A 11 -1.20 -15.47 16.71
N PHE A 12 -1.37 -15.07 17.96
CA PHE A 12 -0.32 -14.48 18.77
C PHE A 12 -0.61 -14.71 20.26
N GLN A 13 0.43 -14.65 21.07
CA GLN A 13 0.32 -14.73 22.52
C GLN A 13 0.44 -13.34 23.15
N TRP A 14 -0.50 -13.03 24.04
CA TRP A 14 -0.48 -11.82 24.87
C TRP A 14 -0.89 -12.16 26.30
N LYS A 15 -0.09 -11.73 27.29
CA LYS A 15 -0.29 -12.07 28.72
C LYS A 15 -0.43 -13.58 29.00
N GLY A 16 0.26 -14.42 28.22
CA GLY A 16 0.21 -15.87 28.36
C GLY A 16 -0.98 -16.56 27.68
N ILE A 17 -1.93 -15.79 27.13
CA ILE A 17 -3.12 -16.31 26.44
C ILE A 17 -2.92 -16.20 24.93
N THR A 18 -3.33 -17.23 24.19
CA THR A 18 -3.33 -17.24 22.73
C THR A 18 -4.59 -16.54 22.20
N TYR A 19 -4.38 -15.62 21.28
CA TYR A 19 -5.42 -14.84 20.62
C TYR A 19 -5.27 -14.93 19.10
N THR A 20 -6.39 -14.79 18.39
CA THR A 20 -6.45 -14.67 16.93
C THR A 20 -6.92 -13.28 16.56
N LYS A 21 -6.19 -12.55 15.72
CA LYS A 21 -6.58 -11.19 15.31
C LYS A 21 -7.87 -11.22 14.47
N ILE A 22 -8.91 -10.49 14.88
CA ILE A 22 -10.20 -10.42 14.18
C ILE A 22 -10.57 -9.00 13.72
N GLY A 23 -9.80 -7.99 14.11
CA GLY A 23 -9.97 -6.61 13.66
C GLY A 23 -8.71 -5.78 13.93
N PRO A 24 -8.74 -4.45 13.75
CA PRO A 24 -7.55 -3.60 13.85
C PRO A 24 -6.85 -3.71 15.20
N MET A 25 -7.63 -3.69 16.29
CA MET A 25 -7.15 -3.80 17.67
C MET A 25 -7.91 -4.87 18.46
N THR A 26 -8.68 -5.74 17.78
CA THR A 26 -9.51 -6.76 18.42
C THR A 26 -9.01 -8.15 18.08
N ALA A 27 -9.04 -9.04 19.07
CA ALA A 27 -8.61 -10.42 18.91
C ALA A 27 -9.56 -11.37 19.67
N SER A 28 -9.81 -12.55 19.11
CA SER A 28 -10.59 -13.59 19.78
C SER A 28 -9.68 -14.47 20.61
N GLY A 29 -10.00 -14.69 21.88
CA GLY A 29 -9.26 -15.63 22.73
C GLY A 29 -9.69 -17.08 22.49
N GLU A 30 -8.80 -18.05 22.74
CA GLU A 30 -9.14 -19.49 22.66
C GLU A 30 -10.23 -19.91 23.67
N THR A 31 -10.33 -19.21 24.81
CA THR A 31 -11.39 -19.42 25.81
C THR A 31 -12.71 -18.75 25.44
N GLY A 32 -12.81 -18.17 24.24
CA GLY A 32 -13.95 -17.38 23.78
C GLY A 32 -13.88 -15.91 24.19
N GLY A 33 -14.63 -15.07 23.46
CA GLY A 33 -14.72 -13.64 23.70
C GLY A 33 -13.72 -12.79 22.88
N VAL A 34 -14.05 -11.51 22.74
CA VAL A 34 -13.25 -10.52 22.03
C VAL A 34 -12.46 -9.69 23.03
N ALA A 35 -11.14 -9.66 22.87
CA ALA A 35 -10.22 -8.82 23.63
C ALA A 35 -9.77 -7.62 22.81
N PHE A 36 -9.71 -6.45 23.46
CA PHE A 36 -9.07 -5.26 22.90
C PHE A 36 -7.57 -5.28 23.24
N ILE A 37 -6.73 -5.20 22.22
CA ILE A 37 -5.28 -5.27 22.31
C ILE A 37 -4.71 -3.87 22.09
N PRO A 38 -4.07 -3.26 23.11
CA PRO A 38 -3.47 -1.94 22.96
C PRO A 38 -2.42 -1.90 21.85
N LYS A 39 -2.35 -0.78 21.12
CA LYS A 39 -1.40 -0.56 20.01
C LYS A 39 0.06 -0.78 20.40
N HIS A 40 0.39 -0.41 21.65
CA HIS A 40 1.73 -0.51 22.22
C HIS A 40 2.03 -1.87 22.86
N ALA A 41 1.06 -2.80 22.86
CA ALA A 41 1.29 -4.14 23.41
C ALA A 41 2.34 -4.88 22.58
N VAL A 42 3.30 -5.49 23.27
CA VAL A 42 4.28 -6.38 22.66
C VAL A 42 3.69 -7.78 22.62
N LEU A 43 3.48 -8.29 21.41
CA LEU A 43 2.91 -9.61 21.16
C LEU A 43 4.03 -10.61 20.88
N LYS A 44 3.88 -11.83 21.40
CA LYS A 44 4.73 -12.98 21.12
C LYS A 44 4.06 -13.91 20.10
N PRO A 45 4.80 -14.73 19.34
CA PRO A 45 4.18 -15.73 18.48
C PRO A 45 3.34 -16.71 19.31
N ALA A 46 2.36 -17.37 18.68
CA ALA A 46 1.69 -18.49 19.33
C ALA A 46 2.68 -19.66 19.51
N PRO A 47 2.49 -20.54 20.50
CA PRO A 47 3.37 -21.70 20.70
C PRO A 47 3.46 -22.57 19.44
N GLY A 48 4.67 -22.81 18.94
CA GLY A 48 4.91 -23.62 17.74
C GLY A 48 4.73 -22.89 16.41
N GLU A 49 4.42 -21.60 16.43
CA GLU A 49 4.30 -20.75 15.24
C GLU A 49 5.37 -19.65 15.26
N GLU A 50 5.86 -19.29 14.08
CA GLU A 50 6.58 -18.03 13.88
C GLU A 50 5.59 -16.95 13.47
N PHE A 51 5.89 -15.68 13.80
CA PHE A 51 5.07 -14.60 13.26
C PHE A 51 5.13 -14.63 11.73
N PRO A 52 4.00 -14.50 11.02
CA PRO A 52 4.05 -14.27 9.59
C PRO A 52 4.89 -13.02 9.37
N LEU A 53 5.94 -13.16 8.55
CA LEU A 53 6.75 -12.02 8.14
C LEU A 53 5.79 -10.94 7.61
N PRO A 54 5.97 -9.67 7.99
CA PRO A 54 5.15 -8.61 7.42
C PRO A 54 5.21 -8.79 5.90
N PRO A 55 4.07 -8.74 5.18
CA PRO A 55 4.12 -8.68 3.73
C PRO A 55 5.15 -7.61 3.38
N PRO A 56 6.11 -7.87 2.47
CA PRO A 56 6.99 -6.81 2.02
C PRO A 56 6.07 -5.67 1.64
N GLU A 57 6.22 -4.55 2.33
CA GLU A 57 5.54 -3.30 1.99
C GLU A 57 5.69 -3.21 0.48
N ALA A 58 4.57 -3.27 -0.26
CA ALA A 58 4.63 -3.24 -1.71
C ALA A 58 5.31 -1.92 -2.00
N ALA A 59 6.63 -1.99 -2.24
CA ALA A 59 7.46 -0.84 -2.52
C ALA A 59 6.79 -0.29 -3.76
N GLY A 60 5.99 0.75 -3.57
CA GLY A 60 5.18 1.34 -4.63
C GLY A 60 6.17 1.55 -5.74
N GLN A 61 5.99 0.81 -6.84
CA GLN A 61 7.00 0.71 -7.87
C GLN A 61 7.19 2.13 -8.38
N THR A 62 8.25 2.80 -7.91
CA THR A 62 8.42 4.23 -8.15
C THR A 62 8.70 4.35 -9.63
N LEU A 63 7.73 4.88 -10.36
CA LEU A 63 7.86 5.10 -11.79
C LEU A 63 9.02 6.06 -12.00
N ASP A 64 9.99 5.65 -12.83
CA ASP A 64 11.09 6.50 -13.22
C ASP A 64 10.56 7.69 -14.00
N ALA A 65 10.65 8.89 -13.41
CA ALA A 65 10.16 10.14 -13.99
C ALA A 65 10.77 10.43 -15.37
N ALA A 66 12.02 10.04 -15.62
CA ALA A 66 12.66 10.20 -16.91
C ALA A 66 12.04 9.26 -17.96
N LYS A 67 11.75 8.01 -17.55
CA LYS A 67 11.08 7.03 -18.41
C LYS A 67 9.65 7.46 -18.73
N VAL A 68 8.91 7.97 -17.75
CA VAL A 68 7.55 8.50 -17.93
C VAL A 68 7.55 9.70 -18.87
N SER A 69 8.45 10.66 -18.66
CA SER A 69 8.59 11.83 -19.54
C SER A 69 8.87 11.42 -20.98
N THR A 70 9.81 10.49 -21.20
CA THR A 70 10.18 10.02 -22.54
C THR A 70 9.01 9.33 -23.24
N ALA A 71 8.30 8.43 -22.54
CA ALA A 71 7.14 7.75 -23.10
C ALA A 71 6.00 8.73 -23.42
N PHE A 72 5.77 9.71 -22.54
CA PHE A 72 4.76 10.74 -22.73
C PHE A 72 5.05 11.62 -23.94
N GLU A 73 6.30 12.04 -24.16
CA GLU A 73 6.66 12.85 -25.34
C GLU A 73 6.43 12.10 -26.65
N SER A 74 6.77 10.81 -26.71
CA SER A 74 6.51 9.98 -27.89
C SER A 74 5.02 9.88 -28.20
N TYR A 75 4.19 9.71 -27.15
CA TYR A 75 2.74 9.73 -27.28
C TYR A 75 2.23 11.08 -27.78
N HIS A 76 2.72 12.18 -27.18
CA HIS A 76 2.29 13.54 -27.50
C HIS A 76 2.58 13.90 -28.97
N GLN A 77 3.76 13.56 -29.49
CA GLN A 77 4.09 13.77 -30.90
C GLN A 77 3.12 13.05 -31.83
N THR A 78 2.72 11.82 -31.50
CA THR A 78 1.73 11.07 -32.28
C THR A 78 0.34 11.70 -32.19
N ALA A 79 -0.05 12.22 -31.02
CA ALA A 79 -1.33 12.92 -30.86
C ALA A 79 -1.39 14.20 -31.72
N LEU A 80 -0.30 14.97 -31.82
CA LEU A 80 -0.25 16.19 -32.62
C LEU A 80 -0.44 15.94 -34.14
N THR A 81 -0.05 14.78 -34.66
CA THR A 81 -0.24 14.45 -36.09
C THR A 81 -1.69 14.10 -36.42
N LEU A 82 -2.47 13.63 -35.44
CA LEU A 82 -3.84 13.17 -35.61
C LEU A 82 -4.89 14.25 -35.32
N THR A 83 -4.47 15.40 -34.79
CA THR A 83 -5.38 16.42 -34.28
C THR A 83 -5.38 17.67 -35.18
N ASP A 84 -6.53 18.35 -35.22
CA ASP A 84 -6.73 19.63 -35.86
C ASP A 84 -6.08 20.78 -35.08
N GLU A 85 -6.09 21.99 -35.65
CA GLU A 85 -5.38 23.13 -35.08
C GLU A 85 -5.87 23.51 -33.67
N ALA A 86 -7.18 23.45 -33.44
CA ALA A 86 -7.77 23.72 -32.12
C ALA A 86 -7.35 22.68 -31.07
N GLY A 87 -7.30 21.39 -31.44
CA GLY A 87 -6.86 20.35 -30.52
C GLY A 87 -5.34 20.34 -30.29
N ARG A 88 -4.53 20.86 -31.22
CA ARG A 88 -3.07 21.05 -30.99
C ARG A 88 -2.80 22.00 -29.84
N GLU A 89 -3.48 23.15 -29.79
CA GLU A 89 -3.34 24.11 -28.68
C GLU A 89 -3.73 23.48 -27.34
N ALA A 90 -4.84 22.74 -27.31
CA ALA A 90 -5.30 22.03 -26.11
C ALA A 90 -4.28 20.98 -25.62
N LEU A 91 -3.69 20.22 -26.55
CA LEU A 91 -2.67 19.21 -26.25
C LEU A 91 -1.39 19.85 -25.70
N GLU A 92 -0.94 20.98 -26.24
CA GLU A 92 0.24 21.70 -25.73
C GLU A 92 0.05 22.22 -24.30
N MET A 93 -1.15 22.72 -23.98
CA MET A 93 -1.49 23.10 -22.61
C MET A 93 -1.49 21.88 -21.67
N ALA A 94 -2.08 20.77 -22.10
CA ALA A 94 -2.11 19.53 -21.33
C ALA A 94 -0.68 18.97 -21.08
N ARG A 95 0.20 19.07 -22.08
CA ARG A 95 1.61 18.70 -21.96
C ARG A 95 2.34 19.52 -20.90
N LYS A 96 2.19 20.84 -20.90
CA LYS A 96 2.82 21.72 -19.89
C LYS A 96 2.35 21.37 -18.48
N ARG A 97 1.05 21.09 -18.31
CA ARG A 97 0.50 20.65 -17.02
C ARG A 97 1.09 19.30 -16.58
N PHE A 98 1.07 18.30 -17.45
CA PHE A 98 1.60 16.97 -17.15
C PHE A 98 3.08 17.02 -16.72
N LEU A 99 3.92 17.72 -17.48
CA LEU A 99 5.34 17.85 -17.16
C LEU A 99 5.59 18.62 -15.86
N GLY A 100 4.69 19.53 -15.47
CA GLY A 100 4.75 20.24 -14.20
C GLY A 100 4.33 19.41 -12.99
N GLU A 101 3.48 18.39 -13.18
CA GLU A 101 3.01 17.50 -12.10
C GLU A 101 3.99 16.33 -11.84
N ILE A 102 4.86 15.98 -12.80
CA ILE A 102 5.83 14.87 -12.67
C ILE A 102 7.26 15.32 -12.31
N ARG A 103 7.54 16.63 -12.28
CA ARG A 103 8.86 17.21 -11.99
C ARG A 103 8.99 17.67 -10.55
#